data_AF-I7AL59-F1
#
_entry.id   AF-I7AL59-F1
#
_cell.length_a   1.000
_cell.length_b   1.000
_cell.length_c   1.000
_cell.angle_alpha   90.00
_cell.angle_beta   90.00
_cell.angle_gamma   90.00
#
_symmetry.space_group_name_H-M   'P 1'
#
loop_
_entity.id
_entity.type
_entity.pdbx_description
1 polymer ?
#
loop_
_entity_poly.entity_id
_entity_poly.type
_entity_poly.pdbx_seq_one_letter_code
_entity_poly.pdbx_strand_id
1 'polypeptide(L)'
;MRFFHFLDAVCLFVVATFILLETDAQPKTSNTKLKNKGPTSSGNAKPNPGLTLGNRWDSDASDKGLTLSPDQLIADYTGLHLGHRSVSAEQPIPKIKSGFFYYEVETLEREGKSISIGLGPNKGLPTGKEIGVDEGYAYDNNGDVWGHKVDGCFNYHGRPYIKGEHQFADRDAVNGVVLVSIDVVGCGVNLKTGQIFYTQNGVLLNTTGGRLLVVDLDADLFPTVSLGYPGNKIEANFGSKEFKFNITKALSMRLL
;
A
#
# COMPACT_ATOMS: atom_id res chain seq x y z
N MET A 1 -12.66 30.09 -47.26
CA MET A 1 -13.48 29.35 -46.27
C MET A 1 -13.29 27.86 -46.52
N ARG A 2 -12.54 27.20 -45.65
CA ARG A 2 -12.13 25.79 -45.75
C ARG A 2 -12.38 25.10 -44.41
N PHE A 3 -12.59 23.79 -44.50
CA PHE A 3 -12.62 22.79 -43.42
C PHE A 3 -13.90 22.72 -42.58
N PHE A 4 -14.92 22.04 -43.12
CA PHE A 4 -15.75 21.11 -42.36
C PHE A 4 -16.19 19.98 -43.31
N HIS A 5 -16.42 18.77 -42.77
CA HIS A 5 -16.83 17.52 -43.46
C HIS A 5 -15.73 16.52 -43.89
N PHE A 6 -14.84 16.11 -42.97
CA PHE A 6 -14.08 14.86 -43.18
C PHE A 6 -14.02 13.89 -41.98
N LEU A 7 -14.73 14.16 -40.88
CA LEU A 7 -14.67 13.31 -39.69
C LEU A 7 -15.85 12.33 -39.52
N ASP A 8 -16.98 12.55 -40.18
CA ASP A 8 -18.18 11.71 -39.99
C ASP A 8 -18.16 10.41 -40.80
N ALA A 9 -17.31 10.29 -41.82
CA ALA A 9 -17.24 9.09 -42.66
C ALA A 9 -16.37 7.98 -42.09
N VAL A 10 -15.51 8.25 -41.09
CA VAL A 10 -14.59 7.25 -40.51
C VAL A 10 -15.24 6.47 -39.35
N CYS A 11 -16.20 7.06 -38.63
CA CYS A 11 -16.88 6.39 -37.51
C CYS A 11 -17.86 5.28 -37.94
N LEU A 12 -18.43 5.34 -39.14
CA LEU A 12 -19.42 4.35 -39.60
C LEU A 12 -18.79 3.03 -40.09
N PHE A 13 -17.54 3.02 -40.52
CA PHE A 13 -16.89 1.80 -41.00
C PHE A 13 -16.38 0.88 -39.88
N VAL A 14 -16.03 1.42 -38.71
CA VAL A 14 -15.48 0.63 -37.59
C VAL A 14 -16.57 -0.14 -36.83
N VAL A 15 -17.81 0.38 -36.82
CA VAL A 15 -18.93 -0.25 -36.12
C VAL A 15 -19.51 -1.43 -36.92
N ALA A 16 -19.47 -1.37 -38.26
CA ALA A 16 -20.01 -2.44 -39.11
C ALA A 16 -19.18 -3.73 -39.09
N THR A 17 -17.88 -3.67 -38.79
CA THR A 17 -17.01 -4.86 -38.72
C THR A 17 -17.14 -5.64 -37.42
N PHE A 18 -17.71 -5.08 -36.36
CA PHE A 18 -17.88 -5.78 -35.08
C PHE A 18 -19.16 -6.62 -34.96
N ILE A 19 -20.12 -6.46 -35.88
CA ILE A 19 -21.43 -7.14 -35.78
C ILE A 19 -21.50 -8.45 -36.60
N LEU A 20 -20.46 -8.82 -37.38
CA LEU A 20 -20.50 -10.00 -38.27
C LEU A 20 -19.63 -11.19 -37.84
N LEU A 21 -19.24 -11.30 -36.57
CA LEU A 21 -18.49 -12.46 -36.07
C LEU A 21 -19.12 -13.03 -34.80
N GLU A 22 -20.41 -13.39 -34.86
CA GLU A 22 -20.98 -14.27 -33.84
C GLU A 22 -22.22 -15.01 -34.35
N THR A 23 -22.01 -15.89 -35.32
CA THR A 23 -22.88 -17.05 -35.53
C THR A 23 -22.05 -18.21 -36.06
N ASP A 24 -21.61 -19.10 -35.18
CA ASP A 24 -21.82 -20.52 -35.46
C ASP A 24 -21.68 -21.45 -34.25
N ALA A 25 -22.64 -22.38 -34.20
CA ALA A 25 -22.61 -23.72 -33.63
C ALA A 25 -22.21 -23.98 -32.15
N GLN A 26 -23.23 -24.25 -31.35
CA GLN A 26 -23.18 -24.95 -30.07
C GLN A 26 -23.13 -26.49 -30.28
N PRO A 27 -22.24 -27.25 -29.61
CA PRO A 27 -22.45 -28.67 -29.38
C PRO A 27 -22.96 -28.94 -27.96
N LYS A 28 -24.00 -29.78 -27.84
CA LYS A 28 -24.42 -30.40 -26.58
C LYS A 28 -23.41 -31.47 -26.17
N THR A 29 -23.00 -31.52 -24.90
CA THR A 29 -22.73 -32.80 -24.21
C THR A 29 -22.67 -32.66 -22.67
N SER A 30 -23.43 -33.55 -22.04
CA SER A 30 -23.32 -34.19 -20.72
C SER A 30 -22.48 -33.59 -19.58
N ASN A 31 -23.16 -33.46 -18.44
CA ASN A 31 -22.68 -33.40 -17.06
C ASN A 31 -21.40 -34.21 -16.77
N THR A 32 -20.36 -33.56 -16.23
CA THR A 32 -19.46 -34.19 -15.24
C THR A 32 -18.83 -33.12 -14.34
N LYS A 33 -18.89 -33.34 -13.02
CA LYS A 33 -18.29 -32.52 -11.95
C LYS A 33 -16.83 -32.13 -12.27
N LEU A 34 -16.56 -30.83 -12.46
CA LEU A 34 -15.18 -30.30 -12.40
C LEU A 34 -14.80 -30.00 -10.95
N LYS A 35 -13.80 -30.72 -10.47
CA LYS A 35 -13.02 -30.36 -9.27
C LYS A 35 -12.28 -29.06 -9.54
N ASN A 36 -12.39 -28.11 -8.63
CA ASN A 36 -11.60 -26.88 -8.59
C ASN A 36 -10.10 -27.21 -8.69
N LYS A 37 -9.46 -26.77 -9.77
CA LYS A 37 -8.01 -26.71 -9.89
C LYS A 37 -7.61 -25.32 -9.44
N GLY A 38 -6.97 -25.23 -8.27
CA GLY A 38 -6.43 -23.97 -7.75
C GLY A 38 -5.41 -23.34 -8.71
N PRO A 39 -5.09 -22.05 -8.54
CA PRO A 39 -4.17 -21.36 -9.43
C PRO A 39 -2.79 -22.03 -9.36
N THR A 40 -2.34 -22.49 -10.52
CA THR A 40 -1.00 -23.02 -10.74
C THR A 40 0.03 -21.89 -10.59
N SER A 41 0.73 -21.86 -9.46
CA SER A 41 1.92 -21.04 -9.27
C SER A 41 3.07 -21.58 -10.11
N SER A 42 3.47 -20.82 -11.12
CA SER A 42 4.70 -21.03 -11.89
C SER A 42 5.85 -20.29 -11.22
N GLY A 43 6.91 -21.02 -10.85
CA GLY A 43 8.24 -20.47 -10.55
C GLY A 43 8.79 -20.86 -9.17
N ASN A 44 10.00 -21.46 -9.17
CA ASN A 44 10.79 -21.92 -8.01
C ASN A 44 11.21 -20.79 -7.02
N ALA A 45 10.29 -19.97 -6.55
CA ALA A 45 10.54 -19.09 -5.42
C ALA A 45 10.49 -19.93 -4.13
N LYS A 46 11.56 -19.89 -3.33
CA LYS A 46 11.49 -20.43 -1.97
C LYS A 46 10.31 -19.74 -1.24
N PRO A 47 9.51 -20.46 -0.44
CA PRO A 47 8.48 -19.84 0.38
C PRO A 47 9.08 -18.70 1.21
N ASN A 48 8.48 -17.51 1.22
CA ASN A 48 8.87 -16.46 2.15
C ASN A 48 8.10 -16.66 3.46
N PRO A 49 8.72 -17.22 4.52
CA PRO A 49 7.99 -17.59 5.73
C PRO A 49 7.50 -16.37 6.53
N GLY A 50 7.99 -15.16 6.23
CA GLY A 50 7.67 -13.93 6.95
C GLY A 50 6.42 -13.20 6.48
N LEU A 51 5.78 -13.67 5.40
CA LEU A 51 4.53 -13.07 4.93
C LEU A 51 3.37 -13.45 5.84
N THR A 52 2.67 -12.45 6.36
CA THR A 52 1.46 -12.61 7.19
C THR A 52 0.22 -12.68 6.30
N LEU A 53 0.09 -13.75 5.52
CA LEU A 53 -1.05 -13.94 4.62
C LEU A 53 -2.36 -13.94 5.42
N GLY A 54 -3.33 -13.13 5.00
CA GLY A 54 -4.63 -13.02 5.66
C GLY A 54 -4.66 -12.11 6.89
N ASN A 55 -3.59 -11.34 7.15
CA ASN A 55 -3.69 -10.20 8.08
C ASN A 55 -4.67 -9.16 7.52
N ARG A 56 -5.25 -8.35 8.41
CA ARG A 56 -6.22 -7.30 8.09
C ARG A 56 -6.18 -6.22 9.17
N TRP A 57 -6.79 -5.08 8.92
CA TRP A 57 -7.00 -4.06 9.94
C TRP A 57 -7.85 -4.64 11.08
N ASP A 58 -7.56 -4.22 12.31
CA ASP A 58 -8.28 -4.66 13.51
C ASP A 58 -9.30 -3.59 13.90
N SER A 59 -10.60 -3.94 13.88
CA SER A 59 -11.67 -3.03 14.27
C SER A 59 -11.55 -2.51 15.70
N ASP A 60 -10.99 -3.32 16.62
CA ASP A 60 -10.82 -2.93 18.03
C ASP A 60 -9.60 -1.99 18.21
N ALA A 61 -8.71 -1.96 17.22
CA ALA A 61 -7.55 -1.07 17.17
C ALA A 61 -7.65 0.00 16.06
N SER A 62 -8.88 0.32 15.67
CA SER A 62 -9.21 1.38 14.74
C SER A 62 -9.80 2.58 15.49
N ASP A 63 -9.34 3.78 15.16
CA ASP A 63 -9.99 4.98 15.64
C ASP A 63 -11.43 5.09 15.09
N LYS A 64 -12.35 5.61 15.91
CA LYS A 64 -13.78 5.80 15.58
C LYS A 64 -14.02 6.73 14.38
N GLY A 65 -13.05 7.56 14.00
CA GLY A 65 -13.13 8.37 12.79
C GLY A 65 -12.97 7.58 11.49
N LEU A 66 -12.54 6.31 11.56
CA LEU A 66 -12.36 5.44 10.40
C LEU A 66 -13.52 4.46 10.28
N THR A 67 -13.97 4.25 9.06
CA THR A 67 -14.87 3.17 8.68
C THR A 67 -14.09 2.11 7.93
N LEU A 68 -14.16 0.86 8.39
CA LEU A 68 -13.50 -0.27 7.74
C LEU A 68 -14.46 -0.99 6.79
N SER A 69 -13.94 -1.54 5.69
CA SER A 69 -14.70 -2.46 4.84
C SER A 69 -15.01 -3.78 5.57
N PRO A 70 -15.97 -4.59 5.08
CA PRO A 70 -16.30 -5.88 5.69
C PRO A 70 -15.14 -6.87 5.80
N ASP A 71 -14.20 -6.84 4.85
CA ASP A 71 -12.97 -7.64 4.87
C ASP A 71 -11.82 -6.99 5.67
N GLN A 72 -12.06 -5.79 6.18
CA GLN A 72 -11.12 -4.97 6.97
C GLN A 72 -9.79 -4.71 6.25
N LEU A 73 -9.81 -4.60 4.91
CA LEU A 73 -8.64 -4.19 4.13
C LEU A 73 -8.68 -2.72 3.74
N ILE A 74 -9.87 -2.13 3.64
CA ILE A 74 -10.06 -0.70 3.36
C ILE A 74 -10.30 0.05 4.65
N ALA A 75 -9.62 1.18 4.81
CA ALA A 75 -9.92 2.17 5.84
C ALA A 75 -10.30 3.50 5.16
N ASP A 76 -11.49 3.98 5.47
CA ASP A 76 -12.05 5.23 4.95
C ASP A 76 -12.21 6.23 6.10
N TYR A 77 -11.59 7.40 5.99
CA TYR A 77 -11.78 8.47 6.96
C TYR A 77 -13.09 9.21 6.68
N THR A 78 -14.18 8.74 7.29
CA THR A 78 -15.53 9.29 7.15
C THR A 78 -15.92 10.33 8.21
N GLY A 79 -15.04 10.62 9.17
CA GLY A 79 -15.26 11.64 10.19
C GLY A 79 -15.39 13.07 9.64
N LEU A 80 -15.79 14.02 10.49
CA LEU A 80 -16.17 15.38 10.06
C LEU A 80 -15.08 16.44 10.23
N HIS A 81 -13.99 16.10 10.93
CA HIS A 81 -12.97 17.06 11.34
C HIS A 81 -11.59 16.57 10.97
N LEU A 82 -10.69 17.51 10.69
CA LEU A 82 -9.27 17.21 10.54
C LEU A 82 -8.71 16.62 11.84
N GLY A 83 -7.67 15.80 11.69
CA GLY A 83 -6.91 15.24 12.78
C GLY A 83 -6.64 13.75 12.58
N HIS A 84 -5.51 13.29 13.07
CA HIS A 84 -5.03 11.94 12.82
C HIS A 84 -5.97 10.88 13.38
N ARG A 85 -6.29 9.91 12.54
CA ARG A 85 -7.04 8.70 12.85
C ARG A 85 -6.21 7.53 12.38
N SER A 86 -6.02 6.57 13.28
CA SER A 86 -5.09 5.47 13.04
C SER A 86 -5.80 4.14 13.14
N VAL A 87 -5.31 3.18 12.37
CA VAL A 87 -5.71 1.77 12.50
C VAL A 87 -4.47 0.89 12.44
N SER A 88 -4.46 -0.14 13.28
CA SER A 88 -3.39 -1.16 13.30
C SER A 88 -3.94 -2.50 12.85
N ALA A 89 -3.07 -3.35 12.29
CA ALA A 89 -3.45 -4.69 11.87
C ALA A 89 -3.62 -5.65 13.05
N GLU A 90 -4.34 -6.74 12.84
CA GLU A 90 -4.63 -7.73 13.88
C GLU A 90 -3.39 -8.47 14.37
N GLN A 91 -2.44 -8.75 13.48
CA GLN A 91 -1.23 -9.48 13.81
C GLN A 91 0.01 -8.60 13.68
N PRO A 92 0.96 -8.73 14.63
CA PRO A 92 2.26 -8.07 14.50
C PRO A 92 3.11 -8.76 13.43
N ILE A 93 4.26 -8.17 13.11
CA ILE A 93 5.27 -8.83 12.28
C ILE A 93 5.70 -10.16 12.93
N PRO A 94 5.94 -11.23 12.14
CA PRO A 94 6.33 -12.51 12.71
C PRO A 94 7.71 -12.45 13.39
N LYS A 95 7.85 -13.08 14.56
CA LYS A 95 9.14 -13.17 15.30
C LYS A 95 10.11 -14.21 14.74
N ILE A 96 9.84 -14.77 13.57
CA ILE A 96 10.76 -15.71 12.92
C ILE A 96 12.01 -14.96 12.48
N LYS A 97 13.21 -15.52 12.69
CA LYS A 97 14.47 -14.84 12.34
C LYS A 97 14.92 -15.16 10.90
N SER A 98 13.98 -15.23 9.97
CA SER A 98 14.22 -15.57 8.56
C SER A 98 13.11 -15.04 7.64
N GLY A 99 13.44 -14.74 6.40
CA GLY A 99 12.48 -14.19 5.44
C GLY A 99 12.23 -12.70 5.66
N PHE A 100 11.14 -12.21 5.07
CA PHE A 100 10.77 -10.81 5.10
C PHE A 100 9.30 -10.68 5.44
N PHE A 101 9.01 -9.73 6.32
CA PHE A 101 7.67 -9.18 6.45
C PHE A 101 7.50 -8.06 5.40
N TYR A 102 6.33 -7.99 4.77
CA TYR A 102 6.02 -6.94 3.79
C TYR A 102 4.51 -6.79 3.61
N TYR A 103 4.03 -5.55 3.53
CA TYR A 103 2.67 -5.20 3.12
C TYR A 103 2.68 -3.92 2.29
N GLU A 104 1.65 -3.73 1.46
CA GLU A 104 1.45 -2.51 0.67
C GLU A 104 0.16 -1.82 1.06
N VAL A 105 0.14 -0.50 0.91
CA VAL A 105 -1.03 0.35 1.10
C VAL A 105 -1.22 1.19 -0.15
N GLU A 106 -2.40 1.08 -0.75
CA GLU A 106 -2.83 1.88 -1.90
C GLU A 106 -3.69 3.05 -1.44
N THR A 107 -3.38 4.27 -1.89
CA THR A 107 -4.15 5.47 -1.53
C THR A 107 -5.29 5.70 -2.52
N LEU A 108 -6.42 5.02 -2.31
CA LEU A 108 -7.61 5.06 -3.17
C LEU A 108 -8.18 6.48 -3.33
N GLU A 109 -8.28 7.23 -2.23
CA GLU A 109 -8.74 8.63 -2.24
C GLU A 109 -7.86 9.47 -1.31
N ARG A 110 -7.55 10.70 -1.72
CA ARG A 110 -6.67 11.60 -0.97
C ARG A 110 -7.15 13.04 -1.06
N GLU A 111 -7.90 13.50 -0.07
CA GLU A 111 -8.35 14.89 0.07
C GLU A 111 -7.25 15.86 0.54
N GLY A 112 -6.20 15.35 1.18
CA GLY A 112 -5.13 16.18 1.72
C GLY A 112 -3.85 15.42 2.00
N LYS A 113 -2.82 16.16 2.41
CA LYS A 113 -1.50 15.64 2.79
C LYS A 113 -1.49 15.35 4.30
N SER A 114 -1.81 14.12 4.68
CA SER A 114 -1.50 13.57 6.01
C SER A 114 -1.80 12.07 5.99
N ILE A 115 -0.88 11.30 5.39
CA ILE A 115 -0.91 9.85 5.39
C ILE A 115 0.46 9.36 5.85
N SER A 116 0.47 8.53 6.88
CA SER A 116 1.68 7.90 7.44
C SER A 116 1.50 6.40 7.50
N ILE A 117 2.51 5.64 7.03
CA ILE A 117 2.45 4.18 6.90
C ILE A 117 3.68 3.57 7.57
N GLY A 118 3.48 2.61 8.49
CA GLY A 118 4.58 1.84 9.02
C GLY A 118 4.23 0.91 10.18
N LEU A 119 5.04 0.90 11.22
CA LEU A 119 5.03 -0.10 12.29
C LEU A 119 4.90 0.53 13.68
N GLY A 120 3.78 0.27 14.34
CA GLY A 120 3.50 0.70 15.71
C GLY A 120 3.89 -0.35 16.76
N PRO A 121 4.49 0.03 17.90
CA PRO A 121 4.83 -0.90 18.99
C PRO A 121 3.62 -1.33 19.83
N ASN A 122 2.50 -0.61 19.69
CA ASN A 122 1.23 -0.92 20.33
C ASN A 122 0.19 -1.16 19.26
N LYS A 123 -0.71 -2.11 19.53
CA LYS A 123 -1.87 -2.32 18.68
C LYS A 123 -2.89 -1.20 18.93
N GLY A 124 -3.03 -0.30 17.96
CA GLY A 124 -3.90 0.87 18.04
C GLY A 124 -3.20 2.07 18.69
N LEU A 125 -3.26 3.23 18.03
CA LEU A 125 -2.74 4.47 18.58
C LEU A 125 -3.86 5.24 19.30
N PRO A 126 -3.54 6.03 20.34
CA PRO A 126 -4.51 6.93 20.95
C PRO A 126 -5.10 7.91 19.92
N THR A 127 -6.35 8.31 20.12
CA THR A 127 -7.02 9.26 19.22
C THR A 127 -6.25 10.56 19.08
N GLY A 128 -6.10 11.01 17.83
CA GLY A 128 -5.37 12.23 17.48
C GLY A 128 -3.85 12.04 17.38
N LYS A 129 -3.33 10.83 17.58
CA LYS A 129 -1.92 10.48 17.42
C LYS A 129 -1.63 9.87 16.04
N GLU A 130 -0.43 10.15 15.55
CA GLU A 130 0.07 9.71 14.25
C GLU A 130 1.25 8.74 14.38
N ILE A 131 1.23 7.68 13.58
CA ILE A 131 2.36 6.75 13.45
C ILE A 131 3.57 7.48 12.85
N GLY A 132 4.75 7.24 13.41
CA GLY A 132 5.98 7.95 13.09
C GLY A 132 6.18 9.18 13.95
N VAL A 133 5.28 10.17 13.84
CA VAL A 133 5.40 11.46 14.54
C VAL A 133 5.30 11.31 16.05
N ASP A 134 4.30 10.57 16.54
CA ASP A 134 4.12 10.36 17.97
C ASP A 134 4.81 9.08 18.46
N GLU A 135 4.72 7.99 17.70
CA GLU A 135 5.24 6.68 18.10
C GLU A 135 5.55 5.78 16.89
N GLY A 136 6.43 4.79 17.04
CA GLY A 136 6.70 3.78 16.01
C GLY A 136 7.48 4.29 14.79
N TYR A 137 7.62 3.43 13.79
CA TYR A 137 8.41 3.72 12.58
C TYR A 137 7.46 4.00 11.44
N ALA A 138 7.66 5.06 10.66
CA ALA A 138 6.77 5.36 9.54
C ALA A 138 7.49 6.04 8.39
N TYR A 139 6.88 5.89 7.21
CA TYR A 139 7.11 6.71 6.04
C TYR A 139 5.85 7.52 5.79
N ASP A 140 6.00 8.84 5.75
CA ASP A 140 4.86 9.75 5.56
C ASP A 140 4.75 10.27 4.12
N ASN A 141 3.64 10.95 3.83
CA ASN A 141 3.38 11.50 2.52
C ASN A 141 4.37 12.60 2.08
N ASN A 142 5.10 13.22 3.02
CA ASN A 142 6.14 14.20 2.71
C ASN A 142 7.47 13.52 2.35
N GLY A 143 7.50 12.18 2.37
CA GLY A 143 8.68 11.38 2.16
C GLY A 143 9.54 11.27 3.42
N ASP A 144 9.10 11.77 4.56
CA ASP A 144 9.90 11.72 5.79
C ASP A 144 9.83 10.32 6.41
N VAL A 145 10.98 9.88 6.95
CA VAL A 145 11.14 8.57 7.59
C VAL A 145 11.35 8.78 9.08
N TRP A 146 10.43 8.28 9.88
CA TRP A 146 10.29 8.58 11.29
C TRP A 146 10.79 7.47 12.21
N GLY A 147 11.21 7.85 13.42
CA GLY A 147 11.50 6.92 14.51
C GLY A 147 12.92 6.34 14.52
N HIS A 148 13.79 6.76 13.60
CA HIS A 148 15.19 6.31 13.56
C HIS A 148 16.16 7.41 13.98
N LYS A 149 16.83 7.20 15.11
CA LYS A 149 17.90 8.08 15.58
C LYS A 149 19.22 7.68 14.92
N VAL A 150 19.64 8.45 13.93
CA VAL A 150 20.90 8.28 13.20
C VAL A 150 21.62 9.63 13.10
N ASP A 151 22.92 9.62 12.82
CA ASP A 151 23.71 10.86 12.72
C ASP A 151 23.13 11.81 11.66
N GLY A 152 22.82 13.05 12.05
CA GLY A 152 22.24 14.03 11.14
C GLY A 152 20.74 13.84 10.86
N CYS A 153 20.03 13.02 11.63
CA CYS A 153 18.57 13.06 11.62
C CYS A 153 18.06 14.41 12.14
N PHE A 154 16.93 14.86 11.61
CA PHE A 154 16.20 16.00 12.12
C PHE A 154 15.40 15.62 13.38
N ASN A 155 14.87 16.63 14.06
CA ASN A 155 14.03 16.43 15.24
C ASN A 155 12.78 17.30 15.15
N TYR A 156 11.63 16.70 15.42
CA TYR A 156 10.35 17.38 15.52
C TYR A 156 9.68 16.98 16.84
N HIS A 157 9.53 17.95 17.76
CA HIS A 157 9.00 17.72 19.11
C HIS A 157 9.64 16.53 19.88
N GLY A 158 10.95 16.34 19.73
CA GLY A 158 11.66 15.23 20.36
C GLY A 158 11.69 13.95 19.53
N ARG A 159 10.88 13.85 18.47
CA ARG A 159 10.87 12.70 17.55
C ARG A 159 11.93 12.82 16.46
N PRO A 160 12.83 11.84 16.29
CA PRO A 160 13.80 11.86 15.21
C PRO A 160 13.16 11.48 13.87
N TYR A 161 13.58 12.16 12.80
CA TYR A 161 13.19 11.81 11.44
C TYR A 161 14.28 12.12 10.43
N ILE A 162 14.22 11.46 9.28
CA ILE A 162 15.11 11.66 8.14
C ILE A 162 14.26 12.22 7.02
N LYS A 163 14.68 13.33 6.41
CA LYS A 163 14.02 13.83 5.21
C LYS A 163 14.24 12.88 4.06
N GLY A 164 13.18 12.32 3.49
CA GLY A 164 13.29 11.56 2.26
C GLY A 164 13.04 12.42 1.03
N GLU A 165 13.31 11.82 -0.11
CA GLU A 165 13.35 12.50 -1.41
C GLU A 165 12.09 12.26 -2.25
N HIS A 166 11.24 11.32 -1.83
CA HIS A 166 10.13 10.80 -2.64
C HIS A 166 8.77 11.07 -2.01
N GLN A 167 8.25 12.28 -2.21
CA GLN A 167 6.91 12.62 -1.75
C GLN A 167 5.84 11.76 -2.44
N PHE A 168 4.71 11.59 -1.77
CA PHE A 168 3.53 11.06 -2.42
C PHE A 168 3.09 12.05 -3.50
N ALA A 169 2.50 11.53 -4.58
CA ALA A 169 2.11 12.37 -5.71
C ALA A 169 1.07 13.43 -5.31
N ASP A 170 1.24 14.65 -5.83
CA ASP A 170 0.32 15.74 -5.54
C ASP A 170 -1.09 15.45 -6.12
N ARG A 171 -2.09 16.02 -5.43
CA ARG A 171 -3.44 16.14 -5.98
C ARG A 171 -3.37 17.27 -7.02
N ASP A 172 -3.52 16.93 -8.30
CA ASP A 172 -3.54 17.92 -9.37
C ASP A 172 -4.98 18.11 -9.88
N ALA A 173 -5.33 19.36 -10.18
CA ALA A 173 -6.64 19.72 -10.72
C ALA A 173 -6.46 20.26 -12.13
N VAL A 174 -6.65 19.39 -13.13
CA VAL A 174 -6.54 19.78 -14.53
C VAL A 174 -7.93 20.19 -15.02
N ASN A 175 -8.11 21.46 -15.40
CA ASN A 175 -9.38 22.01 -15.88
C ASN A 175 -10.58 21.82 -14.92
N GLY A 176 -10.34 21.88 -13.61
CA GLY A 176 -11.37 21.67 -12.60
C GLY A 176 -11.73 20.20 -12.34
N VAL A 177 -11.07 19.25 -13.01
CA VAL A 177 -11.15 17.82 -12.71
C VAL A 177 -9.98 17.47 -11.79
N VAL A 178 -10.32 16.97 -10.60
CA VAL A 178 -9.32 16.48 -9.65
C VAL A 178 -8.82 15.11 -10.13
N LEU A 179 -7.55 15.03 -10.49
CA LEU A 179 -6.85 13.77 -10.70
C LEU A 179 -6.22 13.37 -9.36
N VAL A 180 -6.79 12.33 -8.74
CA VAL A 180 -6.20 11.74 -7.54
C VAL A 180 -5.09 10.78 -7.99
N SER A 181 -3.85 11.18 -7.80
CA SER A 181 -2.71 10.30 -8.01
C SER A 181 -2.72 9.21 -6.95
N ILE A 182 -2.84 7.96 -7.39
CA ILE A 182 -2.81 6.78 -6.52
C ILE A 182 -1.36 6.36 -6.33
N ASP A 183 -0.88 6.41 -5.09
CA ASP A 183 0.40 5.81 -4.71
C ASP A 183 0.15 4.45 -4.08
N VAL A 184 1.04 3.50 -4.39
CA VAL A 184 1.16 2.23 -3.65
C VAL A 184 2.45 2.29 -2.86
N VAL A 185 2.34 2.26 -1.53
CA VAL A 185 3.48 2.39 -0.63
C VAL A 185 3.63 1.10 0.15
N GLY A 186 4.81 0.50 0.07
CA GLY A 186 5.16 -0.71 0.80
C GLY A 186 5.96 -0.42 2.05
N CYS A 187 5.75 -1.20 3.10
CA CYS A 187 6.60 -1.24 4.28
C CYS A 187 7.03 -2.69 4.54
N GLY A 188 8.34 -2.90 4.66
CA GLY A 188 8.92 -4.21 4.83
C GLY A 188 10.03 -4.26 5.86
N VAL A 189 10.25 -5.46 6.39
CA VAL A 189 11.32 -5.74 7.36
C VAL A 189 12.05 -7.01 6.96
N ASN A 190 13.37 -6.94 6.86
CA ASN A 190 14.22 -8.13 6.85
C ASN A 190 14.21 -8.74 8.25
N LEU A 191 13.54 -9.88 8.43
CA LEU A 191 13.33 -10.47 9.75
C LEU A 191 14.59 -11.13 10.34
N LYS A 192 15.68 -11.21 9.57
CA LYS A 192 16.99 -11.63 10.07
C LYS A 192 17.80 -10.47 10.62
N THR A 193 17.79 -9.32 9.95
CA THR A 193 18.63 -8.17 10.31
C THR A 193 17.89 -7.08 11.07
N GLY A 194 16.55 -7.11 11.08
CA GLY A 194 15.71 -6.03 11.58
C GLY A 194 15.66 -4.83 10.65
N GLN A 195 16.24 -4.91 9.46
CA GLN A 195 16.28 -3.78 8.54
C GLN A 195 14.88 -3.47 8.03
N ILE A 196 14.39 -2.26 8.31
CA ILE A 196 13.16 -1.74 7.71
C ILE A 196 13.48 -1.06 6.37
N PHE A 197 12.57 -1.22 5.42
CA PHE A 197 12.63 -0.59 4.11
C PHE A 197 11.23 -0.20 3.65
N TYR A 198 11.18 0.78 2.75
CA TYR A 198 9.96 1.27 2.16
C TYR A 198 10.04 1.20 0.64
N THR A 199 8.89 1.06 0.00
CA THR A 199 8.77 1.11 -1.45
C THR A 199 7.69 2.11 -1.83
N GLN A 200 7.81 2.70 -3.01
CA GLN A 200 6.75 3.51 -3.59
C GLN A 200 6.60 3.13 -5.05
N ASN A 201 5.39 2.81 -5.44
CA ASN A 201 5.01 2.45 -6.81
C ASN A 201 5.87 1.32 -7.40
N GLY A 202 6.27 0.36 -6.57
CA GLY A 202 7.10 -0.79 -6.96
C GLY A 202 8.60 -0.51 -7.01
N VAL A 203 9.04 0.67 -6.56
CA VAL A 203 10.46 1.05 -6.49
C VAL A 203 10.90 1.06 -5.03
N LEU A 204 12.02 0.40 -4.73
CA LEU A 204 12.67 0.45 -3.42
C LEU A 204 13.20 1.86 -3.16
N LEU A 205 12.81 2.46 -2.05
CA LEU A 205 13.25 3.80 -1.70
C LEU A 205 14.64 3.76 -1.06
N ASN A 206 15.56 4.57 -1.58
CA ASN A 206 16.85 4.81 -0.92
C ASN A 206 16.69 5.90 0.14
N THR A 207 15.94 5.59 1.19
CA THR A 207 15.50 6.56 2.21
C THR A 207 16.62 7.18 3.04
N THR A 208 17.86 6.73 2.90
CA THR A 208 18.94 7.06 3.84
C THR A 208 20.31 7.28 3.25
N GLY A 209 20.45 7.35 1.92
CA GLY A 209 21.76 7.40 1.28
C GLY A 209 22.62 6.18 1.63
N GLY A 210 22.00 5.01 1.82
CA GLY A 210 22.68 3.75 2.14
C GLY A 210 22.86 3.44 3.63
N ARG A 211 22.22 4.18 4.56
CA ARG A 211 22.26 3.83 6.00
C ARG A 211 21.26 2.73 6.35
N LEU A 212 21.69 1.84 7.22
CA LEU A 212 20.87 0.75 7.73
C LEU A 212 19.92 1.27 8.81
N LEU A 213 18.61 1.26 8.54
CA LEU A 213 17.58 1.53 9.54
C LEU A 213 17.10 0.21 10.11
N VAL A 214 17.14 0.07 11.43
CA VAL A 214 16.75 -1.16 12.11
C VAL A 214 15.60 -0.92 13.08
N VAL A 215 14.75 -1.92 13.19
CA VAL A 215 13.68 -2.00 14.20
C VAL A 215 14.01 -3.06 15.25
N ASP A 216 13.41 -2.93 16.43
CA ASP A 216 13.50 -3.95 17.47
C ASP A 216 12.63 -5.16 17.10
N LEU A 217 13.27 -6.29 16.78
CA LEU A 217 12.60 -7.53 16.40
C LEU A 217 12.11 -8.36 17.59
N ASP A 218 12.39 -7.95 18.82
CA ASP A 218 11.89 -8.62 20.01
C ASP A 218 10.58 -7.98 20.51
N ALA A 219 10.37 -6.70 20.17
CA ALA A 219 9.11 -6.00 20.32
C ALA A 219 8.01 -6.53 19.37
N ASP A 220 6.75 -6.43 19.80
CA ASP A 220 5.62 -6.64 18.90
C ASP A 220 5.40 -5.37 18.08
N LEU A 221 5.60 -5.46 16.76
CA LEU A 221 5.42 -4.35 15.84
C LEU A 221 4.25 -4.63 14.91
N PHE A 222 3.24 -3.78 14.92
CA PHE A 222 2.01 -3.93 14.14
C PHE A 222 2.06 -3.03 12.91
N PRO A 223 1.67 -3.52 11.72
CA PRO A 223 1.33 -2.65 10.61
C PRO A 223 0.30 -1.61 11.05
N THR A 224 0.58 -0.35 10.81
CA THR A 224 -0.23 0.77 11.25
C THR A 224 -0.24 1.85 10.17
N VAL A 225 -1.41 2.46 9.97
CA VAL A 225 -1.57 3.65 9.13
C VAL A 225 -2.27 4.76 9.89
N SER A 226 -1.94 6.01 9.58
CA SER A 226 -2.62 7.20 10.08
C SER A 226 -3.12 8.06 8.92
N LEU A 227 -4.37 8.51 8.99
CA LEU A 227 -5.02 9.41 8.03
C LEU A 227 -5.43 10.71 8.75
N GLY A 228 -5.06 11.87 8.23
CA GLY A 228 -5.34 13.17 8.86
C GLY A 228 -6.51 13.97 8.28
N TYR A 229 -6.98 13.61 7.09
CA TYR A 229 -8.04 14.32 6.38
C TYR A 229 -9.26 13.41 6.13
N PRO A 230 -10.48 13.85 6.51
CA PRO A 230 -11.71 13.24 6.01
C PRO A 230 -11.72 13.09 4.49
N GLY A 231 -12.26 11.98 4.00
CA GLY A 231 -12.24 11.59 2.59
C GLY A 231 -10.91 10.95 2.14
N ASN A 232 -9.93 10.78 3.03
CA ASN A 232 -8.79 9.90 2.73
C ASN A 232 -9.23 8.45 2.85
N LYS A 233 -8.88 7.65 1.85
CA LYS A 233 -9.24 6.23 1.77
C LYS A 233 -8.03 5.44 1.32
N ILE A 234 -7.77 4.36 2.02
CA ILE A 234 -6.66 3.45 1.73
C ILE A 234 -7.14 2.01 1.65
N GLU A 235 -6.42 1.19 0.89
CA GLU A 235 -6.57 -0.27 0.88
C GLU A 235 -5.24 -0.94 1.21
N ALA A 236 -5.25 -1.90 2.12
CA ALA A 236 -4.08 -2.69 2.47
C ALA A 236 -4.03 -4.00 1.68
N ASN A 237 -2.83 -4.33 1.21
CA ASN A 237 -2.49 -5.65 0.71
C ASN A 237 -1.49 -6.31 1.67
N PHE A 238 -1.95 -7.28 2.45
CA PHE A 238 -1.11 -8.13 3.30
C PHE A 238 -0.63 -9.42 2.60
N GLY A 239 -0.65 -9.43 1.26
CA GLY A 239 -0.30 -10.58 0.41
C GLY A 239 -1.49 -11.37 -0.10
N SER A 240 -2.71 -10.82 -0.03
CA SER A 240 -3.91 -11.39 -0.66
C SER A 240 -3.92 -11.17 -2.18
N LYS A 241 -3.22 -10.13 -2.65
CA LYS A 241 -3.02 -9.79 -4.06
C LYS A 241 -1.50 -9.76 -4.36
N GLU A 242 -1.14 -9.83 -5.63
CA GLU A 242 0.25 -9.61 -6.04
C GLU A 242 0.72 -8.21 -5.62
N PHE A 243 1.93 -8.12 -5.07
CA PHE A 243 2.54 -6.84 -4.70
C PHE A 243 3.02 -6.10 -5.96
N LYS A 244 2.90 -4.78 -5.95
CA LYS A 244 3.50 -3.93 -7.00
C LYS A 244 5.02 -3.99 -6.95
N PHE A 245 5.60 -4.10 -5.76
CA PHE A 245 7.02 -4.35 -5.60
C PHE A 245 7.38 -5.82 -5.84
N ASN A 246 8.35 -6.04 -6.72
CA ASN A 246 8.86 -7.38 -6.98
C ASN A 246 9.90 -7.78 -5.93
N ILE A 247 9.43 -8.33 -4.80
CA ILE A 247 10.28 -8.82 -3.70
C ILE A 247 11.29 -9.84 -4.21
N THR A 248 10.88 -10.79 -5.05
CA THR A 248 11.75 -11.86 -5.58
C THR A 248 12.95 -11.30 -6.34
N LYS A 249 12.74 -10.25 -7.14
CA LYS A 249 13.80 -9.55 -7.88
C LYS A 249 14.72 -8.78 -6.93
N ALA A 250 14.19 -8.13 -5.90
CA ALA A 250 15.01 -7.42 -4.92
C ALA A 250 15.93 -8.38 -4.14
N LEU A 251 15.43 -9.57 -3.80
CA LEU A 251 16.23 -10.64 -3.17
C LEU A 251 17.32 -11.16 -4.09
N SER A 252 17.02 -11.39 -5.37
CA SER A 252 18.03 -11.89 -6.31
C SER A 252 19.14 -10.88 -6.56
N MET A 253 18.82 -9.58 -6.50
CA MET A 253 19.77 -8.48 -6.62
C MET A 253 20.49 -8.13 -5.31
N ARG A 254 20.19 -8.81 -4.19
CA ARG A 254 20.73 -8.52 -2.85
C ARG A 254 20.52 -7.07 -2.40
N LEU A 255 19.38 -6.50 -2.78
CA LEU A 255 18.97 -5.16 -2.34
C LEU A 255 18.36 -5.18 -0.92
N LEU A 256 18.01 -6.38 -0.43
CA LEU A 256 17.33 -6.65 0.83
C LEU A 256 17.99 -7.81 1.58
#